data_AF-A0A4S3LLY8-F1
#
_entry.id   AF-A0A4S3LLY8-F1
#
_cell.length_a   1.000
_cell.length_b   1.000
_cell.length_c   1.000
_cell.angle_alpha   90.00
_cell.angle_beta   90.00
_cell.angle_gamma   90.00
#
_symmetry.space_group_name_H-M   'P 1'
#
loop_
_entity.id
_entity.type
_entity.pdbx_description
1 polymer ?
#
loop_
_entity_poly.entity_id
_entity_poly.type
_entity_poly.pdbx_seq_one_letter_code
_entity_poly.pdbx_strand_id
1 'polypeptide(L)'
;MTDTDNTAFTANSITVFRSLISELDVGHFAEAQLYDLSALASESAEGLCQGLLCLSEGLENCETLPPEGIAQVSGYLKASAHLIPALFELCEKANNSMTKTRQITAYPMN
;
A
#
# COMPACT_ATOMS: atom_id res chain seq x y z
N MET A 1 14.48 -24.74 -30.15
CA MET A 1 13.70 -25.20 -28.99
C MET A 1 14.59 -25.00 -27.78
N THR A 2 14.49 -23.81 -27.19
CA THR A 2 15.11 -23.45 -25.92
C THR A 2 13.95 -23.06 -25.03
N ASP A 3 13.46 -24.06 -24.30
CA ASP A 3 12.60 -23.84 -23.15
C ASP A 3 13.48 -23.15 -22.10
N THR A 4 13.52 -21.82 -22.18
CA THR A 4 13.99 -21.01 -21.07
C THR A 4 12.90 -21.13 -20.01
N ASP A 5 13.17 -21.93 -18.98
CA ASP A 5 12.36 -22.07 -17.79
C ASP A 5 11.90 -20.70 -17.29
N ASN A 6 10.65 -20.36 -17.60
CA ASN A 6 9.94 -19.17 -17.15
C ASN A 6 9.50 -19.33 -15.68
N THR A 7 10.39 -19.85 -14.84
CA THR A 7 10.20 -20.00 -13.39
C THR A 7 10.61 -18.74 -12.62
N ALA A 8 11.08 -17.71 -13.33
CA ALA A 8 11.34 -16.39 -12.76
C ALA A 8 10.03 -15.56 -12.70
N PHE A 9 9.39 -15.60 -11.54
CA PHE A 9 8.51 -14.55 -11.03
C PHE A 9 7.09 -14.46 -11.66
N THR A 10 6.23 -15.43 -11.35
CA THR A 10 4.78 -15.15 -11.26
C THR A 10 4.50 -14.36 -9.98
N ALA A 11 5.15 -13.21 -9.77
CA ALA A 11 4.79 -12.38 -8.64
C ALA A 11 3.38 -11.87 -8.84
N ASN A 12 2.51 -12.21 -7.89
CA ASN A 12 1.21 -11.57 -7.82
C ASN A 12 1.43 -10.05 -7.65
N SER A 13 0.49 -9.25 -8.15
CA SER A 13 0.57 -7.79 -8.14
C SER A 13 0.81 -7.22 -6.72
N ILE A 14 0.37 -7.92 -5.69
CA ILE A 14 0.57 -7.56 -4.28
C ILE A 14 2.07 -7.63 -3.91
N THR A 15 2.76 -8.72 -4.26
CA THR A 15 4.19 -8.87 -4.00
C THR A 15 4.98 -7.80 -4.73
N VAL A 16 4.65 -7.54 -6.01
CA VAL A 16 5.29 -6.46 -6.80
C VAL A 16 5.07 -5.10 -6.13
N PHE A 17 3.83 -4.77 -5.74
CA PHE A 17 3.52 -3.52 -5.07
C PHE A 17 4.34 -3.35 -3.80
N ARG A 18 4.40 -4.37 -2.94
CA ARG A 18 5.18 -4.31 -1.69
C ARG A 18 6.68 -4.11 -1.94
N SER A 19 7.26 -4.78 -2.95
CA SER A 19 8.65 -4.57 -3.34
C SER A 19 8.89 -3.13 -3.80
N LEU A 20 8.02 -2.59 -4.66
CA LEU A 20 8.13 -1.21 -5.14
C LEU A 20 8.08 -0.20 -4.00
N ILE A 21 7.16 -0.36 -3.04
CA ILE A 21 7.10 0.51 -1.86
C ILE A 21 8.36 0.40 -1.00
N SER A 22 8.86 -0.82 -0.78
CA SER A 22 10.06 -1.05 0.03
C SER A 22 11.32 -0.45 -0.61
N GLU A 23 11.42 -0.49 -1.93
CA GLU A 23 12.55 0.02 -2.71
C GLU A 23 12.44 1.51 -3.05
N LEU A 24 11.28 2.13 -2.85
CA LEU A 24 11.07 3.55 -3.14
C LEU A 24 11.98 4.43 -2.27
N ASP A 25 12.91 5.13 -2.93
CA ASP A 25 13.72 6.17 -2.32
C ASP A 25 13.02 7.54 -2.44
N VAL A 26 12.55 8.02 -1.30
CA VAL A 26 11.87 9.32 -1.16
C VAL A 26 12.83 10.46 -0.78
N GLY A 27 14.13 10.20 -0.66
CA GLY A 27 15.11 11.19 -0.20
C GLY A 27 15.27 12.40 -1.13
N HIS A 28 14.87 12.27 -2.39
CA HIS A 28 14.98 13.31 -3.42
C HIS A 28 13.67 14.11 -3.61
N PHE A 29 12.61 13.77 -2.88
CA PHE A 29 11.29 14.36 -3.06
C PHE A 29 11.23 15.72 -2.35
N ALA A 30 10.55 16.69 -2.97
CA ALA A 30 10.26 17.98 -2.34
C ALA A 30 9.25 17.81 -1.19
N GLU A 31 9.24 18.75 -0.24
CA GLU A 31 8.33 18.67 0.93
C GLU A 31 6.85 18.55 0.53
N ALA A 32 6.40 19.29 -0.50
CA ALA A 32 5.04 19.16 -1.03
C ALA A 32 4.75 17.76 -1.59
N GLN A 33 5.70 17.15 -2.30
CA GLN A 33 5.55 15.79 -2.83
C GLN A 33 5.50 14.75 -1.72
N LEU A 34 6.28 14.93 -0.66
CA LEU A 34 6.23 14.06 0.52
C LEU A 34 4.89 14.18 1.26
N TYR A 35 4.36 15.40 1.38
CA TYR A 35 3.05 15.64 1.97
C TYR A 35 1.93 14.98 1.14
N ASP A 36 1.93 15.18 -0.19
CA ASP A 36 0.95 14.56 -1.08
C ASP A 36 1.05 13.03 -1.04
N LEU A 37 2.26 12.48 -0.97
CA LEU A 37 2.51 11.04 -0.89
C LEU A 37 2.00 10.44 0.43
N SER A 38 2.22 11.12 1.57
CA SER A 38 1.72 10.63 2.86
C SER A 38 0.20 10.73 2.95
N ALA A 39 -0.39 11.82 2.44
CA ALA A 39 -1.84 11.98 2.35
C ALA A 39 -2.47 10.88 1.47
N LEU A 40 -1.94 10.68 0.25
CA LEU A 40 -2.42 9.65 -0.67
C LEU A 40 -2.33 8.24 -0.08
N ALA A 41 -1.22 7.92 0.60
CA ALA A 41 -1.04 6.62 1.23
C ALA A 41 -2.05 6.41 2.37
N SER A 42 -2.27 7.43 3.20
CA SER A 42 -3.24 7.40 4.29
C SER A 42 -4.68 7.26 3.78
N GLU A 43 -5.08 8.07 2.80
CA GLU A 43 -6.42 8.02 2.21
C GLU A 43 -6.69 6.67 1.51
N SER A 44 -5.67 6.10 0.84
CA SER A 44 -5.79 4.78 0.22
C SER A 44 -5.99 3.68 1.27
N ALA A 45 -5.27 3.74 2.39
CA ALA A 45 -5.41 2.78 3.47
C ALA A 45 -6.80 2.90 4.14
N GLU A 46 -7.26 4.14 4.35
CA GLU A 46 -8.60 4.41 4.87
C GLU A 46 -9.68 3.86 3.94
N GLY A 47 -9.59 4.10 2.62
CA GLY A 47 -10.52 3.55 1.64
C GLY A 47 -10.61 2.03 1.67
N LEU A 48 -9.47 1.34 1.81
CA LEU A 48 -9.46 -0.13 1.96
C LEU A 48 -10.14 -0.58 3.26
N CYS A 49 -9.89 0.13 4.37
CA CYS A 49 -10.55 -0.13 5.66
C CYS A 49 -12.06 0.10 5.59
N GLN A 50 -12.52 1.16 4.91
CA GLN A 50 -13.95 1.42 4.71
C GLN A 50 -14.59 0.32 3.85
N GLY A 51 -13.91 -0.15 2.81
CA GLY A 51 -14.40 -1.29 2.03
C GLY A 51 -14.47 -2.59 2.85
N LEU A 52 -13.54 -2.81 3.79
CA LEU A 52 -13.60 -3.94 4.73
C LEU A 52 -14.79 -3.82 5.68
N LEU A 53 -15.08 -2.63 6.18
CA LEU A 53 -16.24 -2.36 7.02
C LEU A 53 -17.54 -2.63 6.25
N CYS A 54 -17.70 -2.05 5.07
CA CYS A 54 -18.86 -2.27 4.21
C CYS A 54 -19.07 -3.77 3.89
N LEU A 55 -17.99 -4.49 3.59
CA LEU A 55 -18.04 -5.94 3.40
C LEU A 55 -18.53 -6.66 4.68
N SER A 56 -18.05 -6.27 5.85
CA SER A 56 -18.46 -6.88 7.12
C SER A 56 -19.95 -6.66 7.41
N GLU A 57 -20.46 -5.46 7.16
CA GLU A 57 -21.87 -5.11 7.32
C GLU A 57 -22.77 -5.96 6.39
N GLY A 58 -22.35 -6.15 5.12
CA GLY A 58 -23.07 -7.04 4.19
C GLY A 58 -23.14 -8.48 4.68
N LEU A 59 -22.04 -9.01 5.23
CA LEU A 59 -21.98 -10.36 5.81
C LEU A 59 -22.86 -10.49 7.06
N GLU A 60 -22.86 -9.49 7.95
CA GLU A 60 -23.72 -9.46 9.14
C GLU A 60 -25.22 -9.47 8.78
N ASN A 61 -25.58 -8.80 7.67
CA ASN A 61 -26.95 -8.74 7.17
C ASN A 61 -27.40 -10.00 6.40
N CYS A 62 -26.62 -11.09 6.44
CA CYS A 62 -26.89 -12.35 5.73
C CYS A 62 -27.07 -12.16 4.21
N GLU A 63 -26.37 -11.19 3.61
CA GLU A 63 -26.37 -11.04 2.16
C GLU A 63 -25.83 -12.31 1.51
N THR A 64 -26.60 -12.88 0.57
CA THR A 64 -26.22 -14.11 -0.11
C THR A 64 -25.18 -13.79 -1.18
N LEU A 65 -23.94 -14.22 -0.93
CA LEU A 65 -22.90 -14.15 -1.95
C LEU A 65 -23.13 -15.24 -3.00
N PRO A 66 -23.10 -14.90 -4.30
CA PRO A 66 -23.00 -15.92 -5.34
C PRO A 66 -21.66 -16.68 -5.17
N PRO A 67 -21.51 -17.88 -5.76
CA PRO A 67 -20.27 -18.65 -5.68
C PRO A 67 -19.01 -17.86 -6.06
N GLU A 68 -19.11 -16.99 -7.07
CA GLU A 68 -18.05 -16.09 -7.51
C GLU A 68 -17.74 -14.99 -6.47
N GLY A 69 -18.75 -14.58 -5.69
CA GLY A 69 -18.65 -13.59 -4.63
C GLY A 69 -17.72 -14.04 -3.50
N ILE A 70 -17.70 -15.33 -3.16
CA ILE A 70 -16.79 -15.88 -2.14
C ILE A 70 -15.33 -15.70 -2.58
N ALA A 71 -15.01 -15.99 -3.85
CA ALA A 71 -13.67 -15.83 -4.37
C ALA A 71 -13.24 -14.36 -4.41
N GLN A 72 -14.16 -13.45 -4.76
CA GLN A 72 -13.91 -12.01 -4.76
C GLN A 72 -13.66 -11.47 -3.35
N VAL A 73 -14.48 -11.88 -2.38
CA VAL A 73 -14.28 -11.52 -0.96
C VAL A 73 -12.95 -12.04 -0.45
N SER A 74 -12.59 -13.29 -0.73
CA SER A 74 -11.28 -13.84 -0.36
C SER A 74 -10.13 -13.06 -1.00
N GLY A 75 -10.28 -12.67 -2.27
CA GLY A 75 -9.32 -11.84 -2.98
C GLY A 75 -9.14 -10.46 -2.36
N TYR A 76 -10.26 -9.79 -2.03
CA TYR A 76 -10.25 -8.49 -1.37
C TYR A 76 -9.59 -8.55 0.01
N LEU A 77 -9.96 -9.52 0.85
CA LEU A 77 -9.36 -9.72 2.17
C LEU A 77 -7.84 -9.96 2.08
N LYS A 78 -7.39 -10.81 1.15
CA LYS A 78 -5.96 -11.06 0.92
C LYS A 78 -5.24 -9.80 0.45
N ALA A 79 -5.82 -9.05 -0.48
CA ALA A 79 -5.24 -7.80 -0.96
C ALA A 79 -5.11 -6.79 0.19
N SER A 80 -6.18 -6.52 0.93
CA SER A 80 -6.16 -5.58 2.06
C SER A 80 -5.16 -5.96 3.13
N ALA A 81 -5.03 -7.25 3.47
CA ALA A 81 -4.06 -7.74 4.45
C ALA A 81 -2.60 -7.43 4.08
N HIS A 82 -2.30 -7.23 2.80
CA HIS A 82 -0.96 -6.92 2.32
C HIS A 82 -0.77 -5.45 1.92
N LEU A 83 -1.79 -4.83 1.33
CA LEU A 83 -1.73 -3.46 0.84
C LEU A 83 -1.78 -2.45 1.98
N ILE A 84 -2.62 -2.68 3.00
CA ILE A 84 -2.74 -1.75 4.13
C ILE A 84 -1.38 -1.55 4.82
N PRO A 85 -0.63 -2.60 5.23
CA PRO A 85 0.68 -2.41 5.83
C PRO A 85 1.68 -1.69 4.93
N ALA A 86 1.66 -1.95 3.62
CA ALA A 86 2.55 -1.30 2.67
C ALA A 86 2.22 0.20 2.51
N LEU A 87 0.94 0.57 2.54
CA LEU A 87 0.51 1.97 2.53
C LEU A 87 0.94 2.69 3.82
N PHE A 88 0.87 2.02 4.98
CA PHE A 88 1.41 2.57 6.23
C PHE A 88 2.93 2.78 6.15
N GLU A 89 3.70 1.80 5.63
CA GLU A 89 5.14 1.94 5.42
C GLU A 89 5.47 3.14 4.51
N LEU A 90 4.70 3.33 3.44
CA LEU A 90 4.86 4.47 2.53
C LEU A 90 4.60 5.81 3.25
N CYS A 91 3.52 5.88 4.04
CA CYS A 91 3.17 7.06 4.82
C CYS A 91 4.28 7.40 5.83
N GLU A 92 4.81 6.41 6.54
CA GLU A 92 5.93 6.58 7.48
C GLU A 92 7.20 7.05 6.77
N LYS A 93 7.57 6.45 5.64
CA LYS A 93 8.73 6.88 4.83
C LYS A 93 8.62 8.34 4.41
N ALA A 94 7.45 8.77 3.95
CA ALA A 94 7.21 10.15 3.55
C ALA A 94 7.33 11.11 4.75
N ASN A 95 6.67 10.81 5.86
CA ASN A 95 6.69 11.63 7.07
C ASN A 95 8.09 11.73 7.71
N ASN A 96 8.81 10.62 7.78
CA ASN A 96 10.18 10.58 8.30
C ASN A 96 11.14 11.42 7.43
N SER A 97 10.93 11.46 6.12
CA SER A 97 11.74 12.29 5.22
C SER A 97 11.45 13.78 5.40
N MET A 98 10.19 14.17 5.63
CA MET A 98 9.84 15.56 5.94
C MET A 98 10.48 16.04 7.25
N THR A 99 10.46 15.22 8.30
CA THR A 99 11.08 15.58 9.59
C THR A 99 12.60 15.74 9.47
N LYS A 100 13.26 14.89 8.66
CA LYS A 100 14.69 15.02 8.35
C LYS A 100 15.00 16.31 7.60
N THR A 101 14.22 16.68 6.58
CA THR A 101 14.37 17.94 5.84
C THR A 101 14.26 19.15 6.76
N ARG A 102 13.30 19.15 7.69
CA ARG A 102 13.13 20.24 8.67
C ARG A 102 14.29 20.35 9.67
N GLN A 103 14.91 19.24 10.07
CA GLN A 103 16.11 19.29 10.93
C GLN A 103 17.32 19.88 10.20
N ILE A 104 17.51 19.55 8.92
CA ILE A 104 18.62 20.07 8.10
C ILE A 104 18.46 21.58 7.88
N THR A 105 17.24 22.06 7.62
CA THR A 105 16.99 23.50 7.44
C THR A 105 17.07 24.29 8.75
N ALA A 106 16.72 23.68 9.88
CA ALA A 106 16.82 24.30 11.21
C ALA A 106 18.26 24.33 11.76
N TYR A 107 19.11 23.37 11.39
CA TYR A 107 20.51 23.29 11.81
C TYR A 107 21.41 22.94 10.62
N PRO A 108 21.83 23.93 9.80
CA PRO A 108 22.82 23.69 8.76
C PRO A 108 24.13 23.26 9.43
N MET A 109 24.59 22.04 9.15
CA MET A 109 25.93 21.60 9.57
C MET A 109 26.95 22.33 8.70
N ASN A 110 27.71 23.21 9.35
CA ASN A 110 28.79 24.02 8.77
C ASN A 110 29.98 23.18 8.31
#